data_AF-A0A7U9XI08-F1
#
_entry.id   AF-A0A7U9XI08-F1
#
_cell.length_a   1.000
_cell.length_b   1.000
_cell.length_c   1.000
_cell.angle_alpha   90.00
_cell.angle_beta   90.00
_cell.angle_gamma   90.00
#
_symmetry.space_group_name_H-M   'P 1'
#
loop_
_entity.id
_entity.type
_entity.pdbx_description
1 polymer ?
#
loop_
_entity_poly.entity_id
_entity_poly.type
_entity_poly.pdbx_seq_one_letter_code
_entity_poly.pdbx_strand_id
1 'polypeptide(L)'
;MKAAIDEKTARGILGSNVVGPGELGMIGAMEFAVGNNVPEIPYSIGELDAKREDYLLILGVSKFADGSPVTIRALRDIFGRNPDEKEPCFYNQDWYEKESFIDVPMKDGWYLIRKNVYEDSRGRQPSELSRRYEFPSAIRCVYSFYTAWLALGQKLWLHDFVWCSEKDHNGDRIYVGKYHDVDGINKNGFSIHRHLALRPCYACVD
;
A
#
# COMPACT_ATOMS: atom_id res chain seq x y z
N MET A 1 -21.93 -17.72 -7.79
CA MET A 1 -21.57 -17.09 -6.51
C MET A 1 -20.07 -17.22 -6.34
N LYS A 2 -19.34 -16.11 -6.12
CA LYS A 2 -17.96 -16.22 -5.62
C LYS A 2 -18.05 -16.93 -4.28
N ALA A 3 -17.29 -18.00 -4.07
CA ALA A 3 -17.23 -18.66 -2.77
C ALA A 3 -16.67 -17.64 -1.78
N ALA A 4 -17.49 -17.23 -0.82
CA ALA A 4 -17.06 -16.43 0.30
C ALA A 4 -16.63 -17.39 1.42
N ILE A 5 -15.47 -17.15 2.02
CA ILE A 5 -14.96 -17.99 3.11
C ILE A 5 -14.73 -17.16 4.37
N ASP A 6 -14.73 -17.82 5.52
CA ASP A 6 -14.42 -17.19 6.80
C ASP A 6 -12.91 -16.99 6.99
N GLU A 7 -12.56 -16.13 7.93
CA GLU A 7 -11.18 -15.80 8.27
C GLU A 7 -10.40 -17.02 8.79
N LYS A 8 -11.06 -17.90 9.55
CA LYS A 8 -10.44 -19.11 10.08
C LYS A 8 -9.92 -20.01 8.97
N THR A 9 -10.71 -20.19 7.92
CA THR A 9 -10.36 -20.99 6.74
C THR A 9 -9.23 -20.32 5.96
N ALA A 10 -9.31 -19.00 5.74
CA ALA A 10 -8.25 -18.26 5.04
C ALA A 10 -6.91 -18.34 5.78
N ARG A 11 -6.91 -18.23 7.12
CA ARG A 11 -5.71 -18.43 7.95
C ARG A 11 -5.16 -19.85 7.87
N GLY A 12 -6.02 -20.86 7.74
CA GLY A 12 -5.59 -22.24 7.49
C GLY A 12 -4.79 -22.40 6.19
N ILE A 13 -5.07 -21.57 5.18
CA ILE A 13 -4.41 -21.61 3.86
C ILE A 13 -3.18 -20.70 3.81
N LEU A 14 -3.31 -19.47 4.30
CA LEU A 14 -2.30 -18.41 4.17
C LEU A 14 -1.32 -18.37 5.35
N GLY A 15 -1.62 -19.06 6.45
CA GLY A 15 -0.80 -19.05 7.66
C GLY A 15 -0.64 -17.64 8.24
N SER A 16 0.60 -17.20 8.42
CA SER A 16 0.95 -15.87 8.94
C SER A 16 0.80 -14.74 7.91
N ASN A 17 0.43 -15.04 6.66
CA ASN A 17 0.24 -14.03 5.60
C ASN A 17 -1.17 -13.37 5.65
N VAL A 18 -1.71 -13.15 6.86
CA VAL A 18 -3.03 -12.54 7.08
C VAL A 18 -2.90 -11.39 8.08
N VAL A 19 -3.41 -10.23 7.70
CA VAL A 19 -3.62 -9.07 8.60
C VAL A 19 -5.12 -8.85 8.72
N GLY A 20 -5.71 -9.42 9.77
CA GLY A 20 -7.13 -9.34 10.07
C GLY A 20 -7.43 -8.44 11.27
N PRO A 21 -8.66 -8.51 11.81
CA PRO A 21 -9.11 -7.74 12.97
C PRO A 21 -8.16 -7.84 14.17
N GLY A 22 -7.65 -9.05 14.44
CA GLY A 22 -6.72 -9.30 15.54
C GLY A 22 -5.40 -8.56 15.37
N GLU A 23 -4.78 -8.66 14.20
CA GLU A 23 -3.52 -7.96 13.88
C GLU A 23 -3.71 -6.45 13.87
N LEU A 24 -4.79 -5.95 13.28
CA LEU A 24 -5.09 -4.52 13.24
C LEU A 24 -5.32 -3.95 14.65
N GLY A 25 -6.00 -4.71 15.53
CA GLY A 25 -6.22 -4.32 16.93
C GLY A 25 -4.94 -4.24 17.77
N MET A 26 -3.85 -4.88 17.34
CA MET A 26 -2.55 -4.79 17.99
C MET A 26 -1.74 -3.55 17.56
N ILE A 27 -2.14 -2.86 16.48
CA ILE A 27 -1.44 -1.66 15.99
C ILE A 27 -1.94 -0.42 16.77
N GLY A 28 -1.38 -0.22 17.96
CA GLY A 28 -1.78 0.89 18.83
C GLY A 28 -1.61 2.29 18.23
N ALA A 29 -0.70 2.47 17.27
CA ALA A 29 -0.46 3.78 16.65
C ALA A 29 -1.57 4.23 15.68
N MET A 30 -2.40 3.31 15.18
CA MET A 30 -3.40 3.62 14.16
C MET A 30 -4.82 3.64 14.71
N GLU A 31 -5.12 2.97 15.83
CA GLU A 31 -6.46 2.99 16.45
C GLU A 31 -7.61 2.81 15.45
N PHE A 32 -7.54 1.78 14.59
CA PHE A 32 -8.55 1.55 13.57
C PHE A 32 -9.94 1.26 14.15
N ALA A 33 -10.99 1.75 13.49
CA ALA A 33 -12.37 1.36 13.78
C ALA A 33 -12.67 -0.03 13.22
N VAL A 34 -12.05 -1.05 13.79
CA VAL A 34 -12.31 -2.45 13.47
C VAL A 34 -13.70 -2.79 14.00
N GLY A 35 -14.72 -2.67 13.14
CA GLY A 35 -16.10 -2.95 13.53
C GLY A 35 -16.33 -4.43 13.87
N ASN A 36 -17.45 -4.70 14.57
CA ASN A 36 -17.83 -6.08 14.92
C ASN A 36 -18.25 -6.93 13.71
N ASN A 37 -18.62 -6.29 12.60
CA ASN A 37 -19.08 -6.96 11.38
C ASN A 37 -17.99 -6.95 10.32
N VAL A 38 -17.02 -7.83 10.48
CA VAL A 38 -15.96 -8.05 9.48
C VAL A 38 -16.58 -8.75 8.27
N PRO A 39 -16.43 -8.22 7.05
CA PRO A 39 -17.04 -8.83 5.88
C PRO A 39 -16.41 -10.19 5.58
N GLU A 40 -17.15 -11.05 4.88
CA GLU A 40 -16.61 -12.32 4.39
C GLU A 40 -15.49 -12.08 3.37
N ILE A 41 -14.58 -13.05 3.26
CA ILE A 41 -13.42 -12.96 2.36
C ILE A 41 -13.89 -13.28 0.94
N PRO A 42 -13.72 -12.37 -0.04
CA PRO A 42 -14.32 -12.49 -1.38
C PRO A 42 -13.46 -13.35 -2.33
N TYR A 43 -12.70 -14.30 -1.80
CA TYR A 43 -11.75 -15.14 -2.52
C TYR A 43 -12.04 -16.61 -2.28
N SER A 44 -11.92 -17.41 -3.34
CA SER A 44 -12.08 -18.85 -3.23
C SER A 44 -10.86 -19.51 -2.56
N ILE A 45 -11.05 -20.71 -2.00
CA ILE A 45 -9.96 -21.53 -1.45
C ILE A 45 -8.83 -21.72 -2.48
N GLY A 46 -9.17 -22.08 -3.72
CA GLY A 46 -8.18 -22.29 -4.78
C GLY A 46 -7.41 -21.02 -5.17
N GLU A 47 -8.06 -19.86 -5.10
CA GLU A 47 -7.39 -18.58 -5.34
C GLU A 47 -6.40 -18.23 -4.22
N LEU A 48 -6.78 -18.46 -2.96
CA LEU A 48 -5.90 -18.22 -1.82
C LEU A 48 -4.71 -19.19 -1.83
N ASP A 49 -4.95 -20.47 -2.09
CA ASP A 49 -3.88 -21.48 -2.14
C ASP A 49 -2.86 -21.15 -3.25
N ALA A 50 -3.34 -20.77 -4.44
CA ALA A 50 -2.47 -20.37 -5.55
C ALA A 50 -1.63 -19.10 -5.26
N LYS A 51 -2.03 -18.28 -4.29
CA LYS A 51 -1.38 -17.00 -3.95
C LYS A 51 -0.65 -17.02 -2.61
N ARG A 52 -0.71 -18.12 -1.86
CA ARG A 52 -0.32 -18.18 -0.44
C ARG A 52 1.12 -17.79 -0.14
N GLU A 53 2.04 -18.10 -1.06
CA GLU A 53 3.47 -17.84 -0.88
C GLU A 53 3.82 -16.37 -1.14
N ASP A 54 3.08 -15.72 -2.04
CA ASP A 54 3.46 -14.44 -2.62
C ASP A 54 2.62 -13.26 -2.11
N TYR A 55 1.44 -13.52 -1.55
CA TYR A 55 0.48 -12.50 -1.18
C TYR A 55 0.23 -12.42 0.32
N LEU A 56 -0.14 -11.24 0.78
CA LEU A 56 -0.82 -11.01 2.05
C LEU A 56 -2.32 -10.81 1.78
N LEU A 57 -3.15 -11.36 2.67
CA LEU A 57 -4.56 -11.01 2.77
C LEU A 57 -4.73 -9.98 3.89
N ILE A 58 -5.18 -8.78 3.55
CA ILE A 58 -5.29 -7.67 4.48
C ILE A 58 -6.74 -7.18 4.54
N LEU A 59 -7.25 -6.97 5.75
CA LEU A 59 -8.51 -6.29 5.98
C LEU A 59 -8.30 -4.79 5.86
N GLY A 60 -8.91 -4.16 4.86
CA GLY A 60 -8.97 -2.71 4.75
C GLY A 60 -9.99 -2.13 5.73
N VAL A 61 -9.60 -1.03 6.40
CA VAL A 61 -10.48 -0.25 7.28
C VAL A 61 -10.42 1.21 6.84
N SER A 62 -11.59 1.79 6.57
CA SER A 62 -11.75 3.13 6.00
C SER A 62 -11.70 4.25 7.04
N LYS A 63 -11.85 3.94 8.33
CA LYS A 63 -11.95 4.92 9.43
C LYS A 63 -11.10 4.54 10.64
N PHE A 64 -10.62 5.57 11.32
CA PHE A 64 -10.08 5.47 12.67
C PHE A 64 -11.21 5.41 13.71
N ALA A 65 -10.88 5.07 14.96
CA ALA A 65 -11.83 4.93 16.06
C ALA A 65 -12.58 6.24 16.37
N ASP A 66 -11.95 7.40 16.10
CA ASP A 66 -12.58 8.73 16.21
C ASP A 66 -13.55 9.05 15.06
N GLY A 67 -13.68 8.16 14.07
CA GLY A 67 -14.54 8.30 12.91
C GLY A 67 -13.91 9.05 11.72
N SER A 68 -12.70 9.59 11.87
CA SER A 68 -11.97 10.24 10.79
C SER A 68 -11.49 9.23 9.74
N PRO A 69 -11.35 9.63 8.46
CA PRO A 69 -11.00 8.70 7.39
C PRO A 69 -9.53 8.29 7.42
N VAL A 70 -9.26 7.01 7.14
CA VAL A 70 -7.91 6.49 6.93
C VAL A 70 -7.45 6.89 5.52
N THR A 71 -6.65 7.95 5.44
CA THR A 71 -6.10 8.48 4.18
C THR A 71 -4.57 8.51 4.24
N ILE A 72 -3.90 8.75 3.11
CA ILE A 72 -2.43 8.89 3.10
C ILE A 72 -2.02 10.09 3.95
N ARG A 73 -2.79 11.18 3.89
CA ARG A 73 -2.56 12.38 4.71
C ARG A 73 -2.58 12.03 6.20
N ALA A 74 -3.64 11.36 6.66
CA ALA A 74 -3.77 11.02 8.07
C ALA A 74 -2.67 10.04 8.53
N LEU A 75 -2.34 9.04 7.71
CA LEU A 75 -1.23 8.14 8.00
C LEU A 75 0.11 8.88 8.09
N ARG A 76 0.35 9.85 7.21
CA ARG A 76 1.56 10.69 7.28
C ARG A 76 1.62 11.51 8.55
N ASP A 77 0.49 12.05 9.01
CA ASP A 77 0.44 12.83 10.25
C ASP A 77 0.74 11.94 11.48
N ILE A 78 0.38 10.64 11.44
CA ILE A 78 0.68 9.65 12.51
C ILE A 78 2.16 9.19 12.51
N PHE A 79 2.74 8.99 11.32
CA PHE A 79 4.07 8.36 11.19
C PHE A 79 5.21 9.35 10.94
N GLY A 80 4.90 10.59 10.56
CA GLY A 80 5.89 11.62 10.32
C GLY A 80 6.82 11.30 9.14
N ARG A 81 7.93 12.03 9.10
CA ARG A 81 8.89 12.03 7.96
C ARG A 81 10.36 11.92 8.39
N ASN A 82 10.62 11.69 9.68
CA ASN A 82 11.97 11.65 10.22
C ASN A 82 12.29 10.26 10.79
N PRO A 83 13.13 9.46 10.11
CA PRO A 83 13.49 8.13 10.59
C PRO A 83 14.35 8.17 11.86
N ASP A 84 15.00 9.30 12.17
CA ASP A 84 15.76 9.45 13.41
C ASP A 84 14.84 9.62 14.64
N GLU A 85 13.56 9.96 14.42
CA GLU A 85 12.54 10.09 15.47
C GLU A 85 11.71 8.81 15.64
N LYS A 86 11.24 8.23 14.52
CA LYS A 86 10.33 7.08 14.53
C LYS A 86 10.42 6.32 13.21
N GLU A 87 10.42 4.99 13.31
CA GLU A 87 10.19 4.10 12.17
C GLU A 87 8.99 3.18 12.44
N PRO A 88 8.19 2.83 11.40
CA PRO A 88 8.27 3.34 10.03
C PRO A 88 7.81 4.81 9.91
N CYS A 89 8.39 5.56 8.96
CA CYS A 89 7.99 6.92 8.59
C CYS A 89 7.87 7.10 7.08
N PHE A 90 7.32 8.22 6.63
CA PHE A 90 7.33 8.60 5.21
C PHE A 90 8.69 9.18 4.84
N TYR A 91 9.04 9.12 3.55
CA TYR A 91 10.17 9.89 3.04
C TYR A 91 9.81 11.38 3.02
N ASN A 92 10.81 12.24 3.25
CA ASN A 92 10.59 13.68 3.40
C ASN A 92 10.32 14.37 2.05
N GLN A 93 9.06 14.33 1.62
CA GLN A 93 8.53 14.89 0.38
C GLN A 93 7.25 15.68 0.63
N ASP A 94 7.12 16.81 -0.06
CA ASP A 94 6.00 17.74 0.06
C ASP A 94 5.22 17.93 -1.27
N TRP A 95 5.79 17.50 -2.40
CA TRP A 95 5.24 17.76 -3.74
C TRP A 95 3.78 17.32 -3.91
N TYR A 96 3.35 16.27 -3.18
CA TYR A 96 2.02 15.68 -3.28
C TYR A 96 1.02 16.22 -2.24
N GLU A 97 1.41 17.16 -1.37
CA GLU A 97 0.57 17.62 -0.26
C GLU A 97 -0.76 18.25 -0.68
N LYS A 98 -0.84 18.73 -1.93
CA LYS A 98 -2.02 19.34 -2.54
C LYS A 98 -2.74 18.43 -3.54
N GLU A 99 -2.27 17.19 -3.72
CA GLU A 99 -2.89 16.25 -4.65
C GLU A 99 -4.11 15.56 -4.03
N SER A 100 -5.17 15.37 -4.80
CA SER A 100 -6.42 14.79 -4.27
C SER A 100 -6.28 13.31 -3.87
N PHE A 101 -5.33 12.57 -4.46
CA PHE A 101 -5.20 11.14 -4.19
C PHE A 101 -4.80 10.83 -2.74
N ILE A 102 -4.15 11.76 -2.03
CA ILE A 102 -3.76 11.53 -0.64
C ILE A 102 -4.91 11.69 0.36
N ASP A 103 -6.04 12.24 -0.09
CA ASP A 103 -7.27 12.40 0.70
C ASP A 103 -8.30 11.32 0.40
N VAL A 104 -8.01 10.39 -0.53
CA VAL A 104 -8.89 9.26 -0.82
C VAL A 104 -8.85 8.27 0.35
N PRO A 105 -10.02 7.96 0.97
CA PRO A 105 -10.06 7.00 2.06
C PRO A 105 -9.72 5.58 1.60
N MET A 106 -9.12 4.81 2.50
CA MET A 106 -9.00 3.37 2.36
C MET A 106 -10.40 2.74 2.21
N LYS A 107 -10.50 1.65 1.46
CA LYS A 107 -11.77 0.93 1.29
C LYS A 107 -11.91 -0.16 2.34
N ASP A 108 -13.10 -0.29 2.90
CA ASP A 108 -13.43 -1.40 3.80
C ASP A 108 -13.44 -2.73 3.05
N GLY A 109 -12.97 -3.77 3.74
CA GLY A 109 -13.05 -5.15 3.30
C GLY A 109 -11.71 -5.75 2.89
N TRP A 110 -11.74 -7.06 2.65
CA TRP A 110 -10.56 -7.87 2.38
C TRP A 110 -9.99 -7.62 0.99
N TYR A 111 -8.67 -7.56 0.91
CA TYR A 111 -7.95 -7.52 -0.35
C TYR A 111 -6.63 -8.29 -0.28
N LEU A 112 -6.19 -8.80 -1.44
CA LEU A 112 -4.88 -9.41 -1.60
C LEU A 112 -3.88 -8.38 -2.13
N ILE A 113 -2.68 -8.38 -1.56
CA ILE A 113 -1.55 -7.56 -2.00
C ILE A 113 -0.29 -8.42 -2.13
N ARG A 114 0.46 -8.26 -3.22
CA ARG A 114 1.67 -9.06 -3.47
C ARG A 114 2.85 -8.50 -2.65
N LYS A 115 3.59 -9.39 -1.99
CA LYS A 115 4.73 -9.05 -1.12
C LYS A 115 5.93 -8.53 -1.91
N ASN A 116 6.23 -9.17 -3.03
CA ASN A 116 7.37 -8.87 -3.89
C ASN A 116 6.90 -8.40 -5.28
N VAL A 117 7.68 -7.56 -5.94
CA VAL A 117 7.40 -7.17 -7.33
C VAL A 117 7.56 -8.36 -8.29
N TYR A 118 7.00 -8.26 -9.48
CA TYR A 118 7.32 -9.20 -10.56
C TYR A 118 8.68 -8.81 -11.15
N GLU A 119 9.63 -9.73 -11.16
CA GLU A 119 11.00 -9.42 -11.63
C GLU A 119 11.05 -8.91 -13.07
N ASP A 120 10.21 -9.44 -13.96
CA ASP A 120 10.11 -9.01 -15.36
C ASP A 120 9.42 -7.64 -15.54
N SER A 121 8.83 -7.09 -14.46
CA SER A 121 8.21 -5.76 -14.46
C SER A 121 9.17 -4.62 -14.11
N ARG A 122 10.38 -4.93 -13.61
CA ARG A 122 11.38 -3.93 -13.24
C ARG A 122 11.81 -3.09 -14.45
N GLY A 123 11.87 -1.77 -14.27
CA GLY A 123 12.29 -0.84 -15.33
C GLY A 123 11.32 -0.74 -16.51
N ARG A 124 10.11 -1.28 -16.40
CA ARG A 124 9.08 -1.21 -17.45
C ARG A 124 8.14 -0.03 -17.26
N GLN A 125 7.71 0.54 -18.39
CA GLN A 125 6.73 1.63 -18.42
C GLN A 125 5.35 1.15 -17.94
N PRO A 126 4.60 1.97 -17.18
CA PRO A 126 3.29 1.59 -16.67
C PRO A 126 2.27 1.31 -17.78
N SER A 127 2.41 1.94 -18.96
CA SER A 127 1.55 1.70 -20.13
C SER A 127 1.73 0.31 -20.75
N GLU A 128 2.90 -0.30 -20.61
CA GLU A 128 3.17 -1.68 -21.04
C GLU A 128 2.57 -2.67 -20.04
N LEU A 129 2.75 -2.39 -18.75
CA LEU A 129 2.35 -3.26 -17.65
C LEU A 129 0.84 -3.25 -17.41
N SER A 130 0.15 -2.13 -17.62
CA SER A 130 -1.30 -2.01 -17.37
C SER A 130 -2.16 -2.90 -18.27
N ARG A 131 -1.58 -3.51 -19.30
CA ARG A 131 -2.23 -4.53 -20.15
C ARG A 131 -2.28 -5.91 -19.50
N ARG A 132 -1.44 -6.15 -18.49
CA ARG A 132 -1.25 -7.45 -17.82
C ARG A 132 -1.60 -7.40 -16.34
N TYR A 133 -1.42 -6.25 -15.72
CA TYR A 133 -1.57 -6.07 -14.28
C TYR A 133 -2.54 -4.94 -13.95
N GLU A 134 -3.34 -5.15 -12.91
CA GLU A 134 -4.10 -4.09 -12.27
C GLU A 134 -3.24 -3.46 -11.18
N PHE A 135 -3.03 -2.14 -11.27
CA PHE A 135 -2.27 -1.43 -10.25
C PHE A 135 -3.14 -1.18 -9.00
N PRO A 136 -2.62 -1.42 -7.79
CA PRO A 136 -3.30 -1.04 -6.56
C PRO A 136 -3.41 0.49 -6.43
N SER A 137 -4.34 0.96 -5.59
CA SER A 137 -4.36 2.36 -5.20
C SER A 137 -3.16 2.72 -4.34
N ALA A 138 -2.74 3.99 -4.36
CA ALA A 138 -1.66 4.51 -3.54
C ALA A 138 -1.97 4.31 -2.04
N ILE A 139 -3.20 4.62 -1.62
CA ILE A 139 -3.63 4.40 -0.22
C ILE A 139 -3.57 2.92 0.15
N ARG A 140 -3.93 2.00 -0.75
CA ARG A 140 -3.84 0.56 -0.48
C ARG A 140 -2.39 0.14 -0.27
N CYS A 141 -1.46 0.65 -1.09
CA CYS A 141 -0.04 0.35 -0.92
C CYS A 141 0.51 0.88 0.40
N VAL A 142 0.27 2.16 0.69
CA VAL A 142 0.67 2.79 1.96
C VAL A 142 0.11 2.01 3.15
N TYR A 143 -1.20 1.78 3.17
CA TYR A 143 -1.86 1.02 4.24
C TYR A 143 -1.24 -0.37 4.41
N SER A 144 -1.02 -1.10 3.30
CA SER A 144 -0.44 -2.44 3.32
C SER A 144 0.97 -2.44 3.92
N PHE A 145 1.80 -1.47 3.53
CA PHE A 145 3.16 -1.37 4.01
C PHE A 145 3.20 -1.18 5.54
N TYR A 146 2.46 -0.20 6.05
CA TYR A 146 2.49 0.11 7.48
C TYR A 146 1.85 -1.00 8.32
N THR A 147 0.72 -1.55 7.89
CA THR A 147 0.06 -2.63 8.63
C THR A 147 0.88 -3.92 8.61
N ALA A 148 1.47 -4.30 7.47
CA ALA A 148 2.34 -5.47 7.39
C ALA A 148 3.62 -5.30 8.23
N TRP A 149 4.22 -4.10 8.26
CA TRP A 149 5.37 -3.85 9.13
C TRP A 149 4.96 -3.96 10.59
N LEU A 150 3.93 -3.22 11.01
CA LEU A 150 3.58 -3.10 12.43
C LEU A 150 2.99 -4.38 13.01
N ALA A 151 2.23 -5.15 12.22
CA ALA A 151 1.62 -6.39 12.70
C ALA A 151 2.49 -7.63 12.49
N LEU A 152 3.21 -7.71 11.36
CA LEU A 152 3.91 -8.93 10.94
C LEU A 152 5.43 -8.79 10.91
N GLY A 153 5.97 -7.58 11.10
CA GLY A 153 7.39 -7.29 10.90
C GLY A 153 7.83 -7.33 9.44
N GLN A 154 6.89 -7.42 8.49
CA GLN A 154 7.20 -7.55 7.06
C GLN A 154 7.33 -6.19 6.38
N LYS A 155 8.53 -5.88 5.87
CA LYS A 155 8.82 -4.62 5.17
C LYS A 155 8.57 -4.78 3.66
N LEU A 156 7.33 -4.52 3.23
CA LEU A 156 6.96 -4.64 1.82
C LEU A 156 7.77 -3.67 0.93
N TRP A 157 8.21 -4.14 -0.23
CA TRP A 157 8.87 -3.31 -1.26
C TRP A 157 10.04 -2.46 -0.72
N LEU A 158 10.84 -3.04 0.19
CA LEU A 158 11.90 -2.34 0.91
C LEU A 158 12.85 -1.56 -0.01
N HIS A 159 13.16 -2.10 -1.19
CA HIS A 159 14.04 -1.46 -2.19
C HIS A 159 13.32 -1.15 -3.51
N ASP A 160 12.01 -1.33 -3.57
CA ASP A 160 11.26 -1.36 -4.82
C ASP A 160 10.18 -0.28 -4.86
N PHE A 161 10.05 0.35 -6.02
CA PHE A 161 8.88 1.16 -6.33
C PHE A 161 7.81 0.31 -6.99
N VAL A 162 6.56 0.52 -6.58
CA VAL A 162 5.37 -0.12 -7.15
C VAL A 162 4.44 0.91 -7.78
N TRP A 163 3.97 0.60 -8.99
CA TRP A 163 3.03 1.45 -9.72
C TRP A 163 1.66 1.49 -9.04
N CYS A 164 1.05 2.68 -8.99
CA CYS A 164 -0.29 2.88 -8.46
C CYS A 164 -1.30 3.25 -9.57
N SER A 165 -2.58 3.04 -9.29
CA SER A 165 -3.68 3.32 -10.22
C SER A 165 -3.89 4.82 -10.49
N GLU A 166 -3.44 5.67 -9.59
CA GLU A 166 -3.68 7.11 -9.58
C GLU A 166 -2.74 7.86 -10.52
N LYS A 167 -3.16 9.08 -10.85
CA LYS A 167 -2.36 10.10 -11.49
C LYS A 167 -2.50 11.39 -10.70
N ASP A 168 -1.48 12.24 -10.73
CA ASP A 168 -1.57 13.59 -10.18
C ASP A 168 -2.39 14.53 -11.11
N HIS A 169 -2.55 15.79 -10.72
CA HIS A 169 -3.25 16.80 -11.53
C HIS A 169 -2.66 17.03 -12.94
N ASN A 170 -1.40 16.65 -13.17
CA ASN A 170 -0.72 16.75 -14.46
C ASN A 170 -0.92 15.50 -15.34
N GLY A 171 -1.54 14.46 -14.79
CA GLY A 171 -1.65 13.16 -15.44
C GLY A 171 -0.42 12.28 -15.26
N ASP A 172 0.53 12.66 -14.41
CA ASP A 172 1.74 11.90 -14.11
C ASP A 172 1.39 10.70 -13.24
N ARG A 173 1.96 9.54 -13.55
CA ARG A 173 1.60 8.27 -12.90
C ARG A 173 2.22 8.18 -11.50
N ILE A 174 1.42 7.87 -10.48
CA ILE A 174 1.91 7.69 -9.11
C ILE A 174 2.60 6.34 -8.94
N TYR A 175 3.68 6.33 -8.16
CA TYR A 175 4.31 5.11 -7.64
C TYR A 175 4.83 5.34 -6.21
N VAL A 176 4.88 4.27 -5.42
CA VAL A 176 5.25 4.32 -4.00
C VAL A 176 6.16 3.17 -3.61
N GLY A 177 6.74 3.19 -2.40
CA GLY A 177 7.58 2.12 -1.89
C GLY A 177 8.99 2.60 -1.56
N LYS A 178 10.00 1.79 -1.89
CA LYS A 178 11.43 2.04 -1.71
C LYS A 178 11.72 2.72 -0.36
N TYR A 179 11.51 1.97 0.73
CA TYR A 179 11.74 2.49 2.08
C TYR A 179 13.22 2.69 2.40
N HIS A 180 14.09 1.81 1.90
CA HIS A 180 15.52 1.84 2.13
C HIS A 180 16.28 1.98 0.81
N ASP A 181 17.15 2.98 0.77
CA ASP A 181 18.05 3.22 -0.37
C ASP A 181 19.26 2.30 -0.29
N VAL A 182 19.45 1.45 -1.31
CA VAL A 182 20.52 0.43 -1.31
C VAL A 182 21.91 1.06 -1.20
N ASP A 183 22.08 2.25 -1.78
CA ASP A 183 23.34 3.00 -1.75
C ASP A 183 23.57 3.75 -0.42
N GLY A 184 22.55 3.80 0.46
CA GLY A 184 22.62 4.48 1.76
C GLY A 184 22.78 6.00 1.68
N ILE A 185 22.59 6.59 0.51
CA ILE A 185 22.71 8.04 0.29
C ILE A 185 21.50 8.76 0.89
N ASN A 186 20.31 8.23 0.64
CA ASN A 186 19.08 8.81 1.14
C ASN A 186 18.68 8.19 2.48
N LYS A 187 18.06 9.00 3.35
CA LYS A 187 17.48 8.51 4.61
C LYS A 187 16.32 7.54 4.34
N ASN A 188 16.06 6.67 5.31
CA ASN A 188 14.90 5.78 5.29
C ASN A 188 13.58 6.55 5.23
N GLY A 189 12.59 5.97 4.55
CA GLY A 189 11.23 6.46 4.55
C GLY A 189 10.40 5.93 3.39
N PHE A 190 9.12 5.67 3.64
CA PHE A 190 8.21 5.21 2.59
C PHE A 190 7.96 6.34 1.59
N SER A 191 8.41 6.13 0.36
CA SER A 191 8.48 7.17 -0.66
C SER A 191 7.21 7.23 -1.51
N ILE A 192 6.81 8.45 -1.90
CA ILE A 192 5.70 8.69 -2.83
C ILE A 192 6.22 9.59 -3.95
N HIS A 193 6.15 9.09 -5.18
CA HIS A 193 6.69 9.78 -6.35
C HIS A 193 5.72 9.71 -7.53
N ARG A 194 6.08 10.43 -8.59
CA ARG A 194 5.37 10.47 -9.87
C ARG A 194 6.32 10.24 -11.03
N HIS A 195 5.84 9.53 -12.04
CA HIS A 195 6.53 9.34 -13.31
C HIS A 195 5.97 10.34 -14.30
N LEU A 196 6.81 11.31 -14.69
CA LEU A 196 6.43 12.44 -15.52
C LEU A 196 6.00 11.97 -16.91
N ALA A 197 4.80 12.33 -17.32
CA ALA A 197 4.36 12.22 -18.69
C ALA A 197 5.05 13.29 -19.54
N LEU A 198 5.52 12.92 -20.72
CA LEU A 198 6.03 13.90 -21.68
C LEU A 198 4.89 14.81 -22.14
N ARG A 199 5.12 16.12 -22.02
CA ARG A 199 4.19 17.18 -22.37
C ARG A 199 4.87 18.20 -23.29
N PRO A 200 4.09 18.94 -24.12
CA PRO A 200 4.65 19.97 -25.00
C PRO A 200 5.38 21.12 -24.31
N CYS A 201 5.32 21.21 -22.97
CA CYS A 201 6.04 22.22 -22.19
C CYS A 201 7.50 21.85 -21.88
N TYR A 202 7.95 20.64 -22.21
CA TYR A 202 9.37 20.28 -22.14
C TYR A 202 10.06 20.62 -23.46
N ALA A 203 11.14 21.40 -23.39
CA ALA A 203 11.96 21.81 -24.53
C ALA A 203 13.43 21.89 -24.12
N CYS A 204 14.33 21.95 -25.09
CA CYS A 204 15.74 22.21 -24.88
C CYS A 204 16.08 23.66 -25.24
N VAL A 205 17.14 24.19 -24.62
CA VAL A 205 17.81 25.45 -24.97
C VAL A 205 19.31 25.18 -25.05
N ASP A 206 20.03 25.93 -25.87
CA ASP A 206 21.50 25.90 -26.02
C ASP A 206 22.23 26.91 -25.13
#